data_AF-A0A7Y5K3J7-F1
#
_entry.id   AF-A0A7Y5K3J7-F1
#
_cell.length_a   1.000
_cell.length_b   1.000
_cell.length_c   1.000
_cell.angle_alpha   90.00
_cell.angle_beta   90.00
_cell.angle_gamma   90.00
#
_symmetry.space_group_name_H-M   'P 1'
#
loop_
_entity.id
_entity.type
_entity.pdbx_description
1 polymer ?
#
loop_
_entity_poly.entity_id
_entity_poly.type
_entity_poly.pdbx_seq_one_letter_code
_entity_poly.pdbx_strand_id
1 'polypeptide(L)'
;MPDTAVLFTRDLPGGGFVLIEALPVEAGVHRARVSVERRSDPARRLGHLPPVIAMLEGPSRNAVFEELYRIAVDNVAIARGIMQWQAARRRDGGRSDAVGRDHDEV
;
A
#
# COMPACT_ATOMS: atom_id res chain seq x y z
N MET A 1 8.53 -8.03 15.61
CA MET A 1 7.82 -7.11 14.70
C MET A 1 8.84 -6.04 14.35
N PRO A 2 9.21 -5.81 13.07
CA PRO A 2 10.09 -4.68 12.75
C PRO A 2 9.44 -3.40 13.28
N ASP A 3 10.21 -2.55 13.97
CA ASP A 3 9.74 -1.30 14.58
C ASP A 3 9.24 -0.34 13.50
N THR A 4 7.97 -0.50 13.13
CA THR A 4 7.25 0.38 12.23
C THR A 4 6.55 1.42 13.11
N ALA A 5 6.73 2.70 12.79
CA ALA A 5 6.15 3.79 13.57
C ALA A 5 5.11 4.55 12.74
N VAL A 6 3.88 4.66 13.24
CA VAL A 6 2.85 5.50 12.62
C VAL A 6 3.23 6.96 12.80
N LEU A 7 3.36 7.68 11.69
CA LEU A 7 3.69 9.11 11.65
C LEU A 7 2.46 9.99 11.51
N PHE A 8 1.43 9.47 10.82
CA PHE A 8 0.23 10.20 10.50
C PHE A 8 -0.92 9.24 10.25
N THR A 9 -2.12 9.64 10.66
CA THR A 9 -3.38 8.99 10.29
C THR A 9 -4.44 10.04 10.01
N ARG A 10 -5.32 9.75 9.05
CA ARG A 10 -6.48 10.58 8.75
C ARG A 10 -7.61 9.74 8.18
N ASP A 11 -8.83 10.03 8.61
CA ASP A 11 -10.04 9.43 8.05
C ASP A 11 -10.28 9.90 6.61
N LEU A 12 -10.76 8.99 5.76
CA LEU A 12 -11.15 9.31 4.39
C LEU A 12 -12.68 9.47 4.26
N PRO A 13 -13.15 10.39 3.39
CA PRO A 13 -14.56 10.47 3.01
C PRO A 13 -15.05 9.13 2.44
N GLY A 14 -16.23 8.67 2.88
CA GLY A 14 -16.76 7.35 2.48
C GLY A 14 -16.23 6.18 3.33
N GLY A 15 -15.43 6.46 4.36
CA GLY A 15 -14.95 5.50 5.34
C GLY A 15 -13.57 4.93 5.01
N GLY A 16 -12.87 4.49 6.04
CA GLY A 16 -11.48 4.08 5.97
C GLY A 16 -10.53 5.17 6.42
N PHE A 17 -9.23 4.89 6.37
CA PHE A 17 -8.19 5.82 6.80
C PHE A 17 -6.94 5.64 5.96
N VAL A 18 -6.16 6.70 5.87
CA VAL A 18 -4.81 6.70 5.31
C VAL A 18 -3.79 6.75 6.44
N LEU A 19 -2.69 6.02 6.31
CA LEU A 19 -1.57 6.06 7.25
C LEU A 19 -0.29 6.45 6.54
N ILE A 20 0.59 7.14 7.26
CA ILE A 20 2.02 7.17 6.95
C ILE A 20 2.74 6.37 8.02
N GLU A 21 3.55 5.41 7.58
CA GLU A 21 4.35 4.55 8.45
C GLU A 21 5.83 4.71 8.10
N ALA A 22 6.66 5.04 9.10
CA ALA A 22 8.11 4.89 9.00
C ALA A 22 8.47 3.41 9.10
N LEU A 23 9.31 2.96 8.17
CA LEU A 23 9.90 1.63 8.17
C LEU A 23 11.28 1.66 8.88
N PRO A 24 11.83 0.49 9.27
CA PRO A 24 13.18 0.43 9.82
C PRO A 24 14.20 1.11 8.91
N VAL A 25 15.13 1.84 9.53
CA VAL A 25 16.24 2.47 8.82
C VAL A 25 17.24 1.40 8.44
N GLU A 26 17.58 1.33 7.16
CA GLU A 26 18.54 0.37 6.63
C GLU A 26 19.71 1.11 5.97
N ALA A 27 20.94 0.82 6.38
CA ALA A 27 22.15 1.46 5.85
C ALA A 27 22.11 3.02 5.87
N GLY A 28 21.45 3.60 6.87
CA GLY A 28 21.27 5.07 6.99
C GLY A 28 20.21 5.66 6.07
N VAL A 29 19.49 4.84 5.31
CA VAL A 29 18.39 5.27 4.42
C VAL A 29 17.08 5.23 5.19
N HIS A 30 16.39 6.36 5.26
CA HIS A 30 15.07 6.44 5.85
C HIS A 30 14.03 6.03 4.82
N ARG A 31 13.11 5.14 5.21
CA ARG A 31 12.00 4.71 4.36
C ARG A 31 10.68 4.92 5.06
N ALA A 32 9.66 5.29 4.31
CA ALA A 32 8.29 5.33 4.80
C ALA A 32 7.31 5.03 3.67
N ARG A 33 6.08 4.69 4.04
CA ARG A 33 5.02 4.36 3.09
C ARG A 33 3.71 5.00 3.44
N VAL A 34 2.86 5.18 2.42
CA VAL A 34 1.44 5.53 2.57
C VAL A 34 0.60 4.30 2.28
N SER A 35 -0.24 3.92 3.23
CA SER A 35 -1.21 2.83 3.10
C SER A 35 -2.63 3.33 3.28
N VAL A 36 -3.60 2.67 2.62
CA VAL A 36 -5.03 3.00 2.74
C VAL A 36 -5.80 1.78 3.22
N GLU A 37 -6.52 1.92 4.33
CA GLU A 37 -7.37 0.89 4.89
C GLU A 37 -8.85 1.23 4.72
N ARG A 38 -9.67 0.27 4.28
CA ARG A 38 -11.13 0.42 4.29
C ARG A 38 -11.71 -0.03 5.63
N ARG A 39 -12.72 0.68 6.13
CA ARG A 39 -13.42 0.38 7.41
C ARG A 39 -14.47 -0.73 7.29
N SER A 40 -14.76 -1.24 6.09
CA SER A 40 -15.99 -1.99 5.83
C SER A 40 -15.92 -3.52 5.91
N ASP A 41 -14.80 -4.13 6.33
CA ASP A 41 -14.81 -5.59 6.56
C ASP A 41 -13.64 -6.08 7.44
N PRO A 42 -13.86 -6.27 8.77
CA PRO A 42 -12.93 -6.95 9.66
C PRO A 42 -12.70 -8.44 9.31
N ALA A 43 -13.65 -9.09 8.64
CA ALA A 43 -13.61 -10.53 8.32
C ALA A 43 -12.88 -10.83 6.99
N ARG A 44 -12.69 -9.85 6.10
CA ARG A 44 -11.83 -9.98 4.90
C ARG A 44 -10.33 -9.97 5.21
N ARG A 45 -9.91 -9.83 6.47
CA ARG A 45 -8.50 -9.64 6.88
C ARG A 45 -7.73 -10.90 7.26
N LEU A 46 -8.18 -12.10 6.90
CA LEU A 46 -7.29 -13.27 6.94
C LEU A 46 -6.34 -13.23 5.73
N GLY A 47 -5.24 -12.47 5.85
CA GLY A 47 -4.10 -12.53 4.93
C GLY A 47 -3.92 -11.39 3.92
N HIS A 48 -4.71 -10.31 3.99
CA HIS A 48 -4.59 -9.20 3.04
C HIS A 48 -3.93 -7.96 3.67
N LEU A 49 -2.68 -7.70 3.29
CA LEU A 49 -1.96 -6.46 3.63
C LEU A 49 -2.70 -5.24 3.07
N PRO A 50 -2.72 -4.12 3.81
CA PRO A 50 -3.35 -2.90 3.34
C PRO A 50 -2.69 -2.41 2.04
N PRO A 51 -3.47 -1.88 1.07
CA PRO A 51 -2.93 -1.25 -0.12
C PRO A 51 -1.88 -0.19 0.22
N VAL A 52 -0.62 -0.45 -0.16
CA VAL A 52 0.45 0.55 -0.15
C VAL A 52 0.39 1.30 -1.48
N ILE A 53 0.11 2.60 -1.44
CA ILE A 53 -0.10 3.42 -2.63
C ILE A 53 1.09 4.32 -2.95
N ALA A 54 1.99 4.53 -1.99
CA ALA A 54 3.26 5.21 -2.20
C ALA A 54 4.29 4.70 -1.17
N MET A 55 5.56 4.65 -1.58
CA MET A 55 6.70 4.37 -0.71
C MET A 55 7.85 5.25 -1.17
N LEU A 56 8.54 5.87 -0.22
CA LEU A 56 9.64 6.77 -0.49
C LEU A 56 10.82 6.45 0.41
N GLU A 57 12.00 6.74 -0.11
CA GLU A 57 13.27 6.63 0.58
C GLU A 57 14.00 7.96 0.50
N GLY A 58 14.76 8.32 1.53
CA GLY A 58 15.44 9.61 1.55
C GLY A 58 16.48 9.76 2.64
N PRO A 59 17.20 10.90 2.62
CA PRO A 59 18.32 11.16 3.52
C PRO A 59 17.90 11.47 4.96
N SER A 60 16.60 11.75 5.19
CA SER A 60 16.08 12.01 6.53
C SER A 60 14.61 11.59 6.65
N ARG A 61 14.19 11.25 7.88
CA ARG A 61 12.80 10.95 8.21
C ARG A 61 11.85 12.08 7.82
N ASN A 62 12.25 13.34 8.05
CA ASN A 62 11.41 14.50 7.77
C ASN A 62 11.20 14.70 6.26
N ALA A 63 12.26 14.57 5.45
CA ALA A 63 12.15 14.74 4.00
C ALA A 63 11.16 13.74 3.39
N VAL A 64 11.27 12.47 3.79
CA VAL A 64 10.35 11.40 3.35
C VAL A 64 8.93 11.67 3.86
N PHE A 65 8.79 12.06 5.13
CA PHE A 65 7.49 12.35 5.71
C PHE A 65 6.75 13.49 5.00
N GLU A 66 7.42 14.62 4.76
CA GLU A 66 6.80 15.80 4.13
C GLU A 66 6.26 15.50 2.74
N GLU A 67 6.96 14.68 1.96
CA GLU A 67 6.51 14.28 0.63
C GLU A 67 5.32 13.32 0.70
N LEU A 68 5.38 12.31 1.57
CA LEU A 68 4.25 11.41 1.79
C LEU A 68 3.04 12.13 2.40
N TYR A 69 3.26 13.16 3.21
CA TYR A 69 2.20 13.97 3.80
C TYR A 69 1.40 14.70 2.73
N ARG A 70 2.07 15.28 1.71
CA ARG A 70 1.38 15.91 0.57
C ARG A 70 0.45 14.93 -0.15
N ILE A 71 0.88 13.69 -0.33
CA ILE A 71 0.04 12.61 -0.90
C ILE A 71 -1.10 12.27 0.06
N ALA A 72 -0.79 12.08 1.34
CA ALA A 72 -1.73 11.62 2.35
C ALA A 72 -2.89 12.60 2.57
N VAL A 73 -2.67 13.90 2.37
CA VAL A 73 -3.71 14.93 2.52
C VAL A 73 -4.52 15.21 1.25
N ASP A 74 -4.05 14.78 0.08
CA ASP A 74 -4.70 15.02 -1.20
C ASP A 74 -5.58 13.84 -1.63
N ASN A 75 -6.91 14.05 -1.61
CA ASN A 75 -7.88 13.02 -1.99
C ASN A 75 -7.73 12.53 -3.44
N VAL A 76 -7.30 13.39 -4.36
CA VAL A 76 -7.07 13.01 -5.77
C VAL A 76 -5.85 12.12 -5.87
N ALA A 77 -4.77 12.46 -5.16
CA ALA A 77 -3.56 11.63 -5.09
C ALA A 77 -3.86 10.24 -4.49
N ILE A 78 -4.64 10.20 -3.40
CA ILE A 78 -5.10 8.94 -2.80
C ILE A 78 -5.91 8.10 -3.78
N ALA A 79 -6.93 8.69 -4.40
CA ALA A 79 -7.79 7.97 -5.35
C ALA A 79 -6.97 7.41 -6.52
N ARG A 80 -6.06 8.20 -7.07
CA ARG A 80 -5.14 7.78 -8.13
C ARG A 80 -4.26 6.61 -7.70
N GLY A 81 -3.66 6.69 -6.52
CA GLY A 81 -2.82 5.62 -5.97
C GLY A 81 -3.59 4.31 -5.79
N ILE A 82 -4.83 4.36 -5.29
CA ILE A 82 -5.70 3.19 -5.17
C ILE A 82 -6.00 2.58 -6.55
N MET A 83 -6.34 3.40 -7.55
CA MET A 83 -6.62 2.91 -8.91
C MET A 83 -5.42 2.22 -9.54
N GLN A 84 -4.22 2.78 -9.36
CA GLN A 84 -2.97 2.20 -9.85
C GLN A 84 -2.66 0.87 -9.16
N TRP A 85 -2.78 0.81 -7.84
CA TRP A 85 -2.61 -0.42 -7.07
C TRP A 85 -3.57 -1.54 -7.51
N GLN A 86 -4.84 -1.19 -7.76
CA GLN A 86 -5.83 -2.14 -8.28
C GLN A 86 -5.49 -2.63 -9.69
N ALA A 87 -5.00 -1.73 -10.55
CA ALA A 87 -4.61 -2.06 -11.92
C ALA A 87 -3.40 -3.01 -11.96
N ALA A 88 -2.42 -2.82 -11.08
CA ALA A 88 -1.26 -3.71 -10.97
C ALA A 88 -1.67 -5.15 -10.62
N ARG A 89 -2.53 -5.32 -9.61
CA ARG A 89 -2.99 -6.65 -9.18
C ARG A 89 -3.81 -7.40 -10.24
N ARG A 90 -4.56 -6.67 -11.08
CA ARG A 90 -5.27 -7.28 -12.22
C ARG A 90 -4.30 -7.85 -13.26
N ARG A 91 -3.12 -7.25 -13.43
CA ARG A 91 -2.09 -7.76 -14.34
C ARG A 91 -1.39 -8.99 -13.77
N ASP A 92 -1.11 -8.98 -12.46
CA ASP A 92 -0.43 -10.09 -11.79
C ASP A 92 -1.31 -11.35 -11.70
N GLY A 93 -2.61 -11.20 -11.51
CA GLY A 93 -3.57 -12.32 -11.48
C GLY A 93 -3.83 -12.99 -12.83
N GLY A 94 -3.40 -12.39 -13.96
CA GLY A 94 -3.60 -12.95 -15.30
C GLY A 94 -2.51 -13.92 -15.78
N ARG A 95 -1.46 -14.15 -14.98
CA ARG A 95 -0.30 -14.99 -15.39
C ARG A 95 -0.33 -16.42 -14.84
N SER A 96 -1.32 -16.77 -14.01
CA SER A 96 -1.36 -18.06 -13.31
C SER A 96 -2.34 -19.11 -13.89
N ASP A 97 -3.15 -18.76 -14.89
CA ASP A 97 -4.22 -19.64 -15.39
C ASP A 97 -3.92 -20.33 -16.75
N ALA A 98 -2.68 -20.24 -17.26
CA ALA A 98 -2.31 -20.77 -18.59
C ALA A 98 -1.39 -22.00 -18.57
N VAL A 99 -1.27 -22.72 -17.44
CA VAL A 99 -0.56 -24.00 -17.37
C VAL A 99 -1.49 -25.03 -16.75
N GLY A 100 -2.18 -25.79 -17.59
CA GLY A 100 -3.04 -26.88 -17.13
C GLY A 100 -4.14 -27.23 -18.10
N ARG A 101 -3.78 -27.73 -19.28
CA ARG A 101 -4.57 -28.74 -20.01
C ARG A 101 -3.75 -29.32 -21.16
N ASP A 102 -2.71 -30.04 -20.81
CA ASP A 102 -2.24 -31.20 -21.57
C ASP A 102 -2.25 -32.34 -20.58
N HIS A 103 -3.30 -33.16 -20.59
CA HIS A 103 -3.29 -34.58 -20.24
C HIS A 103 -4.72 -35.13 -20.32
N ASP A 104 -4.81 -36.32 -20.93
CA ASP A 104 -5.97 -37.17 -21.25
C ASP A 104 -6.79 -36.74 -22.47
N GLU A 105 -7.04 -37.60 -23.48
CA GLU A 105 -7.24 -39.06 -23.42
C GLU A 105 -7.13 -39.69 -24.84
N VAL A 106 -6.61 -40.93 -24.87
CA VAL A 106 -6.69 -42.07 -25.85
C VAL A 106 -6.24 -41.91 -27.30
#